data_AF-A0A364N7I6-F1
#
_entry.id   AF-A0A364N7I6-F1
#
_cell.length_a   1.000
_cell.length_b   1.000
_cell.length_c   1.000
_cell.angle_alpha   90.00
_cell.angle_beta   90.00
_cell.angle_gamma   90.00
#
_symmetry.space_group_name_H-M   'P 1'
#
loop_
_entity.id
_entity.type
_entity.pdbx_description
1 polymer ?
#
loop_
_entity_poly.entity_id
_entity_poly.type
_entity_poly.pdbx_seq_one_letter_code
_entity_poly.pdbx_strand_id
1 'polypeptide(L)'
;MYLNLLVSALAATALAAPLTKRGIPKTGESDTWHPVAGTETTCDTSSGKSISFMRGPQIETVLDNACAAMMPRCAYSDRVPEGTFCAATIDWSLDGAKSSTQHANVVDSHGNSISGWDIKFDVTPAAQSKNSAGVRWRKEDCYGYFAHMLQKSEPEGCHNGVASGVGSVKVGGNSTLAGTELKVSIVHREGSA
;
A
#
# COMPACT_ATOMS: atom_id res chain seq x y z
N MET A 1 -33.51 -21.43 64.04
CA MET A 1 -33.74 -20.45 62.95
C MET A 1 -32.38 -19.90 62.55
N TYR A 2 -31.66 -20.52 61.61
CA TYR A 2 -31.80 -20.38 60.14
C TYR A 2 -31.86 -18.91 59.68
N LEU A 3 -30.76 -18.36 59.17
CA LEU A 3 -30.60 -18.13 57.73
C LEU A 3 -29.15 -17.74 57.35
N ASN A 4 -28.60 -18.45 56.38
CA ASN A 4 -27.41 -18.12 55.60
C ASN A 4 -27.65 -16.86 54.73
N LEU A 5 -26.59 -16.12 54.37
CA LEU A 5 -26.11 -16.02 52.96
C LEU A 5 -24.95 -15.02 52.78
N LEU A 6 -23.91 -15.50 52.10
CA LEU A 6 -22.86 -14.77 51.40
C LEU A 6 -23.42 -13.72 50.42
N VAL A 7 -22.62 -12.72 50.04
CA VAL A 7 -22.23 -12.47 48.62
C VAL A 7 -20.99 -11.56 48.57
N SER A 8 -19.91 -12.08 47.98
CA SER A 8 -18.78 -11.35 47.41
C SER A 8 -19.20 -10.57 46.16
N ALA A 9 -18.69 -9.36 45.96
CA ALA A 9 -18.52 -8.81 44.61
C ALA A 9 -17.36 -7.81 44.56
N LEU A 10 -16.23 -8.27 44.00
CA LEU A 10 -15.17 -7.41 43.48
C LEU A 10 -15.76 -6.56 42.35
N ALA A 11 -15.81 -5.24 42.54
CA ALA A 11 -15.99 -4.31 41.43
C ALA A 11 -14.61 -3.89 40.91
N ALA A 12 -13.96 -4.77 40.13
CA ALA A 12 -12.89 -4.33 39.24
C ALA A 12 -13.56 -3.64 38.05
N THR A 13 -13.74 -2.32 38.13
CA THR A 13 -14.11 -1.51 36.97
C THR A 13 -12.93 -1.50 36.01
N ALA A 14 -12.82 -2.54 35.19
CA ALA A 14 -12.03 -2.51 33.99
C ALA A 14 -12.66 -1.45 33.08
N LEU A 15 -12.07 -0.25 33.09
CA LEU A 15 -12.26 0.72 32.02
C LEU A 15 -11.67 0.09 30.75
N ALA A 16 -12.43 -0.78 30.10
CA ALA A 16 -12.28 -1.07 28.69
C ALA A 16 -12.70 0.20 27.95
N ALA A 17 -11.87 1.24 28.03
CA ALA A 17 -11.96 2.34 27.09
C ALA A 17 -11.87 1.67 25.71
N PRO A 18 -12.87 1.83 24.83
CA PRO A 18 -12.67 1.46 23.44
C PRO A 18 -11.45 2.25 23.03
N LEU A 19 -10.37 1.55 22.67
CA LEU A 19 -9.29 2.14 21.90
C LEU A 19 -9.99 2.73 20.68
N THR A 20 -10.29 4.01 20.74
CA THR A 20 -10.84 4.76 19.62
C THR A 20 -9.87 4.52 18.50
N LYS A 21 -10.28 3.68 17.54
CA LYS A 21 -9.54 3.41 16.32
C LYS A 21 -9.24 4.80 15.76
N ARG A 22 -7.98 5.24 15.88
CA ARG A 22 -7.50 6.39 15.13
C ARG A 22 -7.77 5.99 13.68
N GLY A 23 -8.77 6.61 13.07
CA GLY A 23 -9.30 6.19 11.79
C GLY A 23 -8.15 6.21 10.81
N ILE A 24 -7.66 5.03 10.43
CA ILE A 24 -6.76 4.92 9.30
C ILE A 24 -7.58 5.45 8.12
N PRO A 25 -7.14 6.51 7.43
CA PRO A 25 -7.87 7.05 6.30
C PRO A 25 -8.23 5.94 5.31
N LYS A 26 -9.44 6.04 4.75
CA LYS A 26 -10.02 5.01 3.87
C LYS A 26 -9.10 4.65 2.69
N THR A 27 -8.24 5.56 2.29
CA THR A 27 -7.34 5.45 1.15
C THR A 27 -5.89 5.04 1.50
N GLY A 28 -5.53 4.91 2.79
CA GLY A 28 -4.13 4.71 3.20
C GLY A 28 -3.24 5.94 2.98
N GLU A 29 -3.80 6.99 2.41
CA GLU A 29 -3.19 8.30 2.22
C GLU A 29 -2.94 8.97 3.57
N SER A 30 -1.75 9.55 3.74
CA SER A 30 -1.42 10.30 4.95
C SER A 30 -0.54 11.48 4.59
N ASP A 31 -1.02 12.69 4.90
CA ASP A 31 -0.30 13.95 4.69
C ASP A 31 1.04 14.02 5.45
N THR A 32 1.22 13.14 6.43
CA THR A 32 2.42 13.08 7.27
C THR A 32 3.38 11.96 6.87
N TRP A 33 2.96 11.06 5.96
CA TRP A 33 3.79 9.96 5.53
C TRP A 33 4.92 10.46 4.62
N HIS A 34 6.12 9.97 4.88
CA HIS A 34 7.31 10.26 4.08
C HIS A 34 8.12 8.97 3.93
N PRO A 35 8.84 8.79 2.81
CA PRO A 35 9.73 7.65 2.67
C PRO A 35 10.81 7.68 3.75
N VAL A 36 11.16 6.51 4.27
CA VAL A 36 12.25 6.33 5.22
C VAL A 36 13.57 6.82 4.61
N ALA A 37 14.44 7.41 5.44
CA ALA A 37 15.74 7.89 5.00
C ALA A 37 16.57 6.79 4.32
N GLY A 38 17.25 7.14 3.22
CA GLY A 38 18.02 6.20 2.40
C GLY A 38 17.17 5.35 1.44
N THR A 39 15.86 5.60 1.34
CA THR A 39 15.05 5.09 0.22
C THR A 39 15.53 5.71 -1.09
N GLU A 40 15.68 4.87 -2.10
CA GLU A 40 16.14 5.26 -3.43
C GLU A 40 15.07 4.96 -4.48
N THR A 41 14.83 5.91 -5.37
CA THR A 41 13.94 5.75 -6.54
C THR A 41 14.77 5.62 -7.80
N THR A 42 14.40 4.68 -8.67
CA THR A 42 14.98 4.50 -10.01
C THR A 42 13.88 4.53 -11.05
N CYS A 43 13.91 5.52 -11.94
CA CYS A 43 12.94 5.66 -13.01
C CYS A 43 13.36 4.91 -14.28
N ASP A 44 12.39 4.24 -14.91
CA ASP A 44 12.57 3.57 -16.18
C ASP A 44 12.38 4.58 -17.32
N THR A 45 13.50 4.96 -17.94
CA THR A 45 13.54 5.89 -19.08
C THR A 45 13.37 5.19 -20.43
N SER A 46 13.27 3.86 -20.47
CA SER A 46 13.29 3.05 -21.70
C SER A 46 11.91 2.70 -22.25
N SER A 47 10.86 2.78 -21.44
CA SER A 47 9.52 2.29 -21.80
C SER A 47 8.83 3.09 -22.92
N GLY A 48 9.21 4.36 -23.12
CA GLY A 48 8.58 5.30 -24.04
C GLY A 48 7.09 5.55 -23.77
N LYS A 49 6.61 5.15 -22.59
CA LYS A 49 5.21 5.23 -22.17
C LYS A 49 5.12 5.84 -20.78
N SER A 50 4.00 6.46 -20.49
CA SER A 50 3.73 7.03 -19.17
C SER A 50 2.27 6.86 -18.80
N ILE A 51 1.98 6.96 -17.52
CA ILE A 51 0.64 6.83 -16.96
C ILE A 51 0.00 8.21 -16.87
N SER A 52 -1.21 8.36 -17.42
CA SER A 52 -2.00 9.58 -17.31
C SER A 52 -3.16 9.40 -16.34
N PHE A 53 -3.01 9.96 -15.14
CA PHE A 53 -4.08 10.04 -14.15
C PHE A 53 -5.06 11.20 -14.39
N MET A 54 -4.72 12.17 -15.28
CA MET A 54 -5.64 13.24 -15.67
C MET A 54 -6.76 12.78 -16.60
N ARG A 55 -6.50 11.75 -17.41
CA ARG A 55 -7.45 11.26 -18.42
C ARG A 55 -8.11 9.93 -18.02
N GLY A 56 -7.72 9.32 -16.91
CA GLY A 56 -8.13 7.97 -16.49
C GLY A 56 -8.64 7.89 -15.06
N PRO A 57 -8.66 6.69 -14.46
CA PRO A 57 -8.94 6.51 -13.05
C PRO A 57 -7.99 7.39 -12.21
N GLN A 58 -8.51 8.01 -11.16
CA GLN A 58 -7.72 8.85 -10.27
C GLN A 58 -6.63 8.03 -9.58
N ILE A 59 -5.46 8.63 -9.37
CA ILE A 59 -4.30 7.95 -8.81
C ILE A 59 -4.61 7.35 -7.44
N GLU A 60 -5.36 8.07 -6.61
CA GLU A 60 -5.77 7.64 -5.27
C GLU A 60 -6.57 6.33 -5.37
N THR A 61 -7.49 6.23 -6.33
CA THR A 61 -8.30 5.02 -6.55
C THR A 61 -7.45 3.86 -7.06
N VAL A 62 -6.53 4.11 -7.98
CA VAL A 62 -5.63 3.08 -8.53
C VAL A 62 -4.74 2.52 -7.43
N LEU A 63 -4.13 3.39 -6.61
CA LEU A 63 -3.24 3.00 -5.52
C LEU A 63 -3.98 2.28 -4.39
N ASP A 64 -5.14 2.80 -3.98
CA ASP A 64 -5.97 2.18 -2.94
C ASP A 64 -6.41 0.77 -3.36
N ASN A 65 -6.76 0.56 -4.63
CA ASN A 65 -7.10 -0.76 -5.16
C ASN A 65 -5.89 -1.68 -5.31
N ALA A 66 -4.75 -1.16 -5.79
CA ALA A 66 -3.52 -1.94 -5.88
C ALA A 66 -3.12 -2.47 -4.50
N CYS A 67 -3.10 -1.60 -3.50
CA CYS A 67 -2.73 -1.96 -2.13
C CYS A 67 -3.75 -2.86 -1.46
N ALA A 68 -5.06 -2.65 -1.67
CA ALA A 68 -6.09 -3.56 -1.17
C ALA A 68 -5.95 -4.99 -1.72
N ALA A 69 -5.44 -5.14 -2.95
CA ALA A 69 -5.19 -6.44 -3.56
C ALA A 69 -3.92 -7.13 -3.02
N MET A 70 -2.91 -6.36 -2.61
CA MET A 70 -1.63 -6.90 -2.13
C MET A 70 -1.57 -7.10 -0.62
N MET A 71 -2.44 -6.42 0.15
CA MET A 71 -2.51 -6.50 1.59
C MET A 71 -3.59 -7.49 2.08
N PRO A 72 -3.47 -8.00 3.32
CA PRO A 72 -4.53 -8.79 3.94
C PRO A 72 -5.85 -8.01 3.99
N ARG A 73 -6.98 -8.70 3.82
CA ARG A 73 -8.32 -8.07 3.77
C ARG A 73 -8.61 -7.15 4.96
N CYS A 74 -8.15 -7.52 6.16
CA CYS A 74 -8.37 -6.72 7.36
C CYS A 74 -7.56 -5.41 7.42
N ALA A 75 -6.59 -5.19 6.54
CA ALA A 75 -5.97 -3.87 6.35
C ALA A 75 -6.96 -2.87 5.71
N TYR A 76 -8.00 -3.38 5.04
CA TYR A 76 -9.09 -2.64 4.39
C TYR A 76 -10.42 -3.12 4.97
N SER A 77 -10.60 -2.93 6.28
CA SER A 77 -11.77 -3.45 7.02
C SER A 77 -13.12 -2.87 6.58
N ASP A 78 -13.13 -1.79 5.82
CA ASP A 78 -14.31 -1.22 5.17
C ASP A 78 -14.72 -1.98 3.91
N ARG A 79 -13.84 -2.85 3.38
CA ARG A 79 -14.06 -3.69 2.20
C ARG A 79 -14.36 -5.16 2.54
N VAL A 80 -14.52 -5.49 3.83
CA VAL A 80 -14.92 -6.84 4.25
C VAL A 80 -16.43 -6.89 4.55
N PRO A 81 -17.08 -8.06 4.40
CA PRO A 81 -18.50 -8.20 4.70
C PRO A 81 -18.84 -7.78 6.14
N GLU A 82 -20.05 -7.26 6.34
CA GLU A 82 -20.57 -6.95 7.67
C GLU A 82 -20.48 -8.17 8.59
N GLY A 83 -20.11 -7.96 9.85
CA GLY A 83 -19.89 -9.04 10.82
C GLY A 83 -18.50 -9.70 10.76
N THR A 84 -17.63 -9.33 9.81
CA THR A 84 -16.23 -9.80 9.80
C THR A 84 -15.45 -9.19 10.96
N PHE A 85 -14.87 -10.03 11.82
CA PHE A 85 -14.03 -9.58 12.91
C PHE A 85 -12.57 -9.44 12.44
N CYS A 86 -12.04 -8.22 12.48
CA CYS A 86 -10.64 -7.92 12.20
C CYS A 86 -9.94 -7.48 13.48
N ALA A 87 -8.83 -8.14 13.81
CA ALA A 87 -7.94 -7.67 14.87
C ALA A 87 -7.41 -6.27 14.51
N ALA A 88 -7.30 -5.39 15.51
CA ALA A 88 -6.77 -4.05 15.33
C ALA A 88 -5.24 -4.11 15.21
N THR A 89 -4.77 -4.41 14.00
CA THR A 89 -3.34 -4.47 13.67
C THR A 89 -3.02 -3.41 12.61
N ILE A 90 -1.94 -2.67 12.83
CA ILE A 90 -1.46 -1.66 11.88
C ILE A 90 -0.27 -2.16 11.05
N ASP A 91 0.50 -3.12 11.58
CA ASP A 91 1.65 -3.73 10.90
C ASP A 91 1.29 -5.14 10.38
N TRP A 92 1.22 -5.29 9.06
CA TRP A 92 0.86 -6.54 8.40
C TRP A 92 2.12 -7.27 7.94
N SER A 93 2.12 -8.60 7.96
CA SER A 93 3.23 -9.36 7.40
C SER A 93 3.26 -9.28 5.88
N LEU A 94 4.47 -9.14 5.32
CA LEU A 94 4.76 -9.26 3.89
C LEU A 94 5.47 -10.60 3.67
N ASP A 95 4.68 -11.68 3.63
CA ASP A 95 5.16 -13.08 3.63
C ASP A 95 5.69 -13.57 2.25
N GLY A 96 6.16 -12.65 1.42
CA GLY A 96 6.66 -12.93 0.08
C GLY A 96 6.26 -11.86 -0.93
N ALA A 97 6.64 -12.08 -2.19
CA ALA A 97 6.33 -11.16 -3.27
C ALA A 97 4.81 -11.05 -3.48
N LYS A 98 4.34 -9.83 -3.73
CA LYS A 98 2.94 -9.49 -4.02
C LYS A 98 2.88 -8.71 -5.31
N SER A 99 1.77 -8.85 -6.03
CA SER A 99 1.55 -8.05 -7.22
C SER A 99 0.07 -7.75 -7.42
N SER A 100 -0.21 -6.68 -8.14
CA SER A 100 -1.56 -6.29 -8.54
C SER A 100 -1.51 -5.55 -9.87
N THR A 101 -2.38 -5.93 -10.80
CA THR A 101 -2.57 -5.22 -12.07
C THR A 101 -3.82 -4.36 -11.97
N GLN A 102 -3.69 -3.08 -12.30
CA GLN A 102 -4.76 -2.10 -12.28
C GLN A 102 -4.94 -1.49 -13.66
N HIS A 103 -6.20 -1.24 -14.01
CA HIS A 103 -6.50 -0.49 -15.21
C HIS A 103 -6.12 0.99 -15.04
N ALA A 104 -5.48 1.54 -16.05
CA ALA A 104 -5.22 2.98 -16.13
C ALA A 104 -5.01 3.41 -17.59
N ASN A 105 -5.04 4.72 -17.79
CA ASN A 105 -4.73 5.30 -19.09
C ASN A 105 -3.23 5.47 -19.27
N VAL A 106 -2.71 4.88 -20.33
CA VAL A 106 -1.32 4.98 -20.74
C VAL A 106 -1.22 5.94 -21.92
N VAL A 107 -0.17 6.75 -21.94
CA VAL A 107 0.16 7.65 -23.03
C VAL A 107 1.53 7.31 -23.61
N ASP A 108 1.72 7.57 -24.90
CA ASP A 108 3.02 7.50 -25.57
C ASP A 108 3.89 8.73 -25.24
N SER A 109 5.10 8.77 -25.81
CA SER A 109 6.04 9.88 -25.68
C SER A 109 5.54 11.23 -26.19
N HIS A 110 4.45 11.25 -26.99
CA HIS A 110 3.83 12.46 -27.51
C HIS A 110 2.59 12.88 -26.70
N GLY A 111 2.23 12.13 -25.65
CA GLY A 111 1.04 12.39 -24.84
C GLY A 111 -0.27 11.89 -25.46
N ASN A 112 -0.19 11.04 -26.49
CA ASN A 112 -1.37 10.39 -27.09
C ASN A 112 -1.77 9.19 -26.25
N SER A 113 -3.05 9.03 -25.96
CA SER A 113 -3.57 7.87 -25.25
C SER A 113 -3.45 6.61 -26.10
N ILE A 114 -2.93 5.53 -25.51
CA ILE A 114 -2.78 4.22 -26.15
C ILE A 114 -3.57 3.16 -25.38
N SER A 115 -4.29 2.30 -26.10
CA SER A 115 -5.11 1.22 -25.54
C SER A 115 -4.33 -0.10 -25.42
N GLY A 116 -4.90 -1.07 -24.70
CA GLY A 116 -4.31 -2.41 -24.55
C GLY A 116 -3.23 -2.53 -23.48
N TRP A 117 -3.09 -1.52 -22.62
CA TRP A 117 -2.11 -1.48 -21.55
C TRP A 117 -2.77 -1.31 -20.19
N ASP A 118 -2.18 -1.91 -19.17
CA ASP A 118 -2.52 -1.74 -17.77
C ASP A 118 -1.23 -1.47 -16.96
N ILE A 119 -1.38 -1.14 -15.68
CA ILE A 119 -0.26 -0.89 -14.77
C ILE A 119 -0.14 -2.07 -13.82
N LYS A 120 1.07 -2.59 -13.65
CA LYS A 120 1.39 -3.60 -12.67
C LYS A 120 2.20 -3.02 -11.53
N PHE A 121 1.72 -3.27 -10.31
CA PHE A 121 2.39 -2.98 -9.06
C PHE A 121 2.99 -4.28 -8.54
N ASP A 122 4.26 -4.27 -8.18
CA ASP A 122 4.98 -5.40 -7.61
C ASP A 122 5.64 -4.96 -6.31
N VAL A 123 5.61 -5.83 -5.29
CA VAL A 123 6.30 -5.62 -4.01
C VAL A 123 7.10 -6.87 -3.70
N THR A 124 8.42 -6.73 -3.58
CA THR A 124 9.34 -7.83 -3.31
C THR A 124 10.08 -7.57 -2.00
N PRO A 125 9.76 -8.29 -0.91
CA PRO A 125 10.45 -8.12 0.37
C PRO A 125 11.93 -8.52 0.26
N ALA A 126 12.79 -7.89 1.06
CA ALA A 126 14.18 -8.31 1.20
C ALA A 126 14.27 -9.75 1.71
N ALA A 127 15.27 -10.50 1.20
CA ALA A 127 15.53 -11.85 1.68
C ALA A 127 15.80 -11.85 3.20
N GLN A 128 15.04 -12.66 3.93
CA GLN A 128 15.15 -12.78 5.38
C GLN A 128 15.87 -14.07 5.77
N SER A 129 16.63 -14.03 6.87
CA SER A 129 17.14 -15.24 7.49
C SER A 129 15.99 -16.05 8.12
N LYS A 130 16.17 -17.37 8.29
CA LYS A 130 15.14 -18.25 8.87
C LYS A 130 14.66 -17.84 10.27
N ASN A 131 15.47 -17.07 11.00
CA ASN A 131 15.19 -16.63 12.37
C ASN A 131 14.78 -15.14 12.45
N SER A 132 14.49 -14.50 11.31
CA SER A 132 14.05 -13.10 11.29
C SER A 132 12.63 -12.94 11.87
N ALA A 133 12.35 -11.75 12.40
CA ALA A 133 11.00 -11.33 12.80
C ALA A 133 10.04 -11.14 11.60
N GLY A 134 10.57 -11.23 10.37
CA GLY A 134 9.83 -11.06 9.11
C GLY A 134 9.73 -9.60 8.68
N VAL A 135 9.38 -9.39 7.42
CA VAL A 135 9.10 -8.06 6.87
C VAL A 135 7.66 -7.71 7.19
N ARG A 136 7.45 -6.50 7.71
CA ARG A 136 6.12 -5.95 7.99
C ARG A 136 5.95 -4.59 7.36
N TRP A 137 4.73 -4.30 6.96
CA TRP A 137 4.34 -3.04 6.33
C TRP A 137 2.97 -2.57 6.78
N ARG A 138 2.76 -1.27 6.71
CA ARG A 138 1.49 -0.63 7.01
C ARG A 138 0.73 -0.31 5.72
N LYS A 139 -0.54 0.03 5.88
CA LYS A 139 -1.37 0.48 4.76
C LYS A 139 -0.77 1.72 4.10
N GLU A 140 -0.28 2.63 4.94
CA GLU A 140 0.36 3.88 4.56
C GLU A 140 1.70 3.63 3.84
N ASP A 141 2.43 2.56 4.16
CA ASP A 141 3.67 2.23 3.45
C ASP A 141 3.38 1.73 2.04
N CYS A 142 2.38 0.86 1.87
CA CYS A 142 1.99 0.40 0.54
C CYS A 142 1.58 1.59 -0.33
N TYR A 143 0.66 2.43 0.16
CA TYR A 143 0.18 3.59 -0.60
C TYR A 143 1.31 4.60 -0.83
N GLY A 144 2.01 4.97 0.24
CA GLY A 144 2.96 6.07 0.28
C GLY A 144 4.13 5.88 -0.67
N TYR A 145 4.74 4.70 -0.72
CA TYR A 145 5.89 4.47 -1.61
C TYR A 145 5.49 4.53 -3.10
N PHE A 146 4.34 3.96 -3.47
CA PHE A 146 3.86 4.08 -4.85
C PHE A 146 3.43 5.50 -5.20
N ALA A 147 2.71 6.18 -4.30
CA ALA A 147 2.32 7.58 -4.48
C ALA A 147 3.56 8.48 -4.63
N HIS A 148 4.56 8.30 -3.77
CA HIS A 148 5.82 9.04 -3.81
C HIS A 148 6.49 8.89 -5.18
N MET A 149 6.65 7.66 -5.67
CA MET A 149 7.24 7.42 -6.98
C MET A 149 6.42 8.01 -8.13
N LEU A 150 5.09 7.90 -8.09
CA LEU A 150 4.25 8.30 -9.22
C LEU A 150 3.93 9.80 -9.24
N GLN A 151 4.00 10.50 -8.11
CA GLN A 151 3.60 11.90 -7.98
C GLN A 151 4.79 12.86 -7.89
N LYS A 152 5.95 12.42 -7.41
CA LYS A 152 7.15 13.28 -7.33
C LYS A 152 7.93 13.23 -8.63
N SER A 153 8.63 14.33 -8.93
CA SER A 153 9.60 14.38 -10.02
C SER A 153 10.95 13.82 -9.57
N GLU A 154 11.86 13.62 -10.52
CA GLU A 154 13.21 13.14 -10.19
C GLU A 154 13.94 14.17 -9.29
N PRO A 155 14.77 13.69 -8.34
CA PRO A 155 15.15 12.29 -8.11
C PRO A 155 14.18 11.48 -7.24
N GLU A 156 13.18 12.08 -6.62
CA GLU A 156 12.31 11.41 -5.66
C GLU A 156 11.27 10.49 -6.31
N GLY A 157 10.82 10.83 -7.51
CA GLY A 157 9.82 10.08 -8.26
C GLY A 157 9.99 10.21 -9.77
N CYS A 158 9.07 9.60 -10.51
CA CYS A 158 9.12 9.47 -11.96
C CYS A 158 8.11 10.36 -12.69
N HIS A 159 7.53 11.35 -12.01
CA HIS A 159 6.60 12.30 -12.62
C HIS A 159 7.33 13.37 -13.44
N ASN A 160 6.97 13.55 -14.71
CA ASN A 160 7.65 14.48 -15.62
C ASN A 160 6.92 15.82 -15.81
N GLY A 161 5.95 16.13 -14.94
CA GLY A 161 5.10 17.33 -15.00
C GLY A 161 3.85 17.18 -15.88
N VAL A 162 3.78 16.14 -16.70
CA VAL A 162 2.63 15.84 -17.58
C VAL A 162 2.00 14.49 -17.25
N ALA A 163 2.83 13.48 -17.03
CA ALA A 163 2.43 12.10 -16.78
C ALA A 163 3.39 11.45 -15.78
N SER A 164 2.95 10.34 -15.20
CA SER A 164 3.76 9.56 -14.27
C SER A 164 4.53 8.49 -15.04
N GLY A 165 5.85 8.55 -15.00
CA GLY A 165 6.71 7.45 -15.43
C GLY A 165 6.57 6.23 -14.52
N VAL A 166 7.29 5.17 -14.87
CA VAL A 166 7.37 3.92 -14.10
C VAL A 166 8.79 3.68 -13.62
N GLY A 167 8.98 2.75 -12.70
CA GLY A 167 10.27 2.57 -12.05
C GLY A 167 10.17 1.66 -10.82
N SER A 168 11.20 1.71 -9.98
CA SER A 168 11.17 1.06 -8.68
C SER A 168 11.69 1.96 -7.55
N VAL A 169 11.24 1.65 -6.35
CA VAL A 169 11.66 2.23 -5.09
C VAL A 169 12.26 1.12 -4.25
N LYS A 170 13.52 1.29 -3.83
CA LYS A 170 14.17 0.41 -2.87
C LYS A 170 14.13 1.06 -1.50
N VAL A 171 13.46 0.43 -0.55
CA VAL A 171 13.30 0.98 0.80
C VAL A 171 14.63 0.93 1.54
N GLY A 172 15.05 2.05 2.10
CA GLY A 172 16.28 2.16 2.88
C GLY A 172 16.08 2.19 4.39
N GLY A 173 17.12 2.66 5.06
CA GLY A 173 17.14 2.96 6.48
C GLY A 173 16.98 1.74 7.38
N ASN A 174 16.66 2.00 8.65
CA ASN A 174 16.43 0.96 9.65
C ASN A 174 14.92 0.80 9.91
N SER A 175 14.22 0.22 8.93
CA SER A 175 12.79 -0.12 9.02
C SER A 175 12.57 -1.61 8.78
N THR A 176 11.40 -2.13 9.13
CA THR A 176 11.02 -3.51 8.82
C THR A 176 10.98 -3.79 7.32
N LEU A 177 10.83 -2.74 6.50
CA LEU A 177 10.80 -2.80 5.04
C LEU A 177 12.17 -2.64 4.39
N ALA A 178 13.25 -2.39 5.15
CA ALA A 178 14.57 -2.14 4.58
C ALA A 178 14.98 -3.22 3.56
N GLY A 179 15.39 -2.78 2.37
CA GLY A 179 15.74 -3.60 1.22
C GLY A 179 14.56 -4.11 0.39
N THR A 180 13.32 -3.88 0.79
CA THR A 180 12.12 -4.21 0.00
C THR A 180 12.08 -3.33 -1.25
N GLU A 181 11.78 -3.95 -2.40
CA GLU A 181 11.60 -3.24 -3.66
C GLU A 181 10.12 -3.14 -4.01
N LEU A 182 9.66 -1.92 -4.28
CA LEU A 182 8.34 -1.65 -4.81
C LEU A 182 8.50 -1.18 -6.26
N LYS A 183 7.86 -1.84 -7.20
CA LYS A 183 8.02 -1.58 -8.62
C LYS A 183 6.68 -1.29 -9.27
N VAL A 184 6.67 -0.32 -10.16
CA VAL A 184 5.57 -0.07 -11.09
C VAL A 184 6.06 -0.33 -12.49
N SER A 185 5.22 -0.96 -13.32
CA SER A 185 5.50 -1.20 -14.73
C SER A 185 4.24 -1.07 -15.56
N ILE A 186 4.38 -0.74 -16.84
CA ILE A 186 3.29 -0.79 -17.80
C ILE A 186 3.35 -2.15 -18.49
N VAL A 187 2.24 -2.88 -18.47
CA VAL A 187 2.12 -4.23 -19.01
C VAL A 187 1.01 -4.30 -20.04
N HIS A 188 1.14 -5.22 -20.99
CA HIS A 188 0.07 -5.48 -21.95
C HIS A 188 -1.13 -6.09 -21.22
N ARG A 189 -2.34 -5.62 -21.53
CA ARG A 189 -3.56 -6.17 -20.98
C ARG A 189 -3.80 -7.56 -21.55
N GLU A 190 -3.94 -8.55 -20.67
CA GLU A 190 -4.28 -9.91 -21.05
C GLU A 190 -5.65 -9.93 -21.75
N GLY A 191 -5.72 -10.61 -22.91
CA GLY A 191 -6.96 -10.73 -23.69
C GLY A 191 -7.23 -9.64 -24.73
N SER A 192 -6.30 -8.69 -24.93
CA SER A 192 -6.36 -7.72 -26.04
C SER A 192 -5.58 -8.28 -27.22
N ALA A 193 -6.25 -8.99 -28.14
CA ALA A 193 -5.70 -9.37 -29.43
C ALA A 193 -6.34 -8.52 -30.53
#